data_AF-A0AAF3FKU2-F1
#
_entry.id   AF-A0AAF3FKU2-F1
#
_cell.length_a   1.000
_cell.length_b   1.000
_cell.length_c   1.000
_cell.angle_alpha   90.00
_cell.angle_beta   90.00
_cell.angle_gamma   90.00
#
_symmetry.space_group_name_H-M   'P 1'
#
loop_
_entity.id
_entity.type
_entity.pdbx_description
1 polymer ?
#
loop_
_entity_poly.entity_id
_entity_poly.type
_entity_poly.pdbx_seq_one_letter_code
_entity_poly.pdbx_strand_id
1 'polypeptide(L)'
;MTLEEKFQAAVDIIQKLPKDGPLSTTNDDKLKFYSLFKQATVGDVNTERPAFYQLIEKAKWDAWKSVEGISKEDAMQKYIDAVNAAFEKAAEQVDVNAWLSGDGLDPSIKTNLAKINAK
;
A
#
# COMPACT_ATOMS: atom_id res chain seq x y z
N MET A 1 0.60 -1.84 19.47
CA MET A 1 0.77 -2.50 18.17
C MET A 1 2.20 -2.31 17.71
N THR A 2 2.82 -3.36 17.19
CA THR A 2 4.15 -3.29 16.57
C THR A 2 4.06 -2.65 15.19
N LEU A 3 5.21 -2.24 14.64
CA LEU A 3 5.30 -1.74 13.27
C LEU A 3 4.84 -2.78 12.25
N GLU A 4 5.21 -4.05 12.45
CA GLU A 4 4.81 -5.16 11.60
C GLU A 4 3.29 -5.41 11.62
N GLU A 5 2.65 -5.33 12.79
CA GLU A 5 1.19 -5.43 12.91
C GLU A 5 0.48 -4.28 12.19
N LYS A 6 1.02 -3.05 12.28
CA LYS A 6 0.50 -1.89 11.55
C LYS A 6 0.69 -2.06 10.04
N PHE A 7 1.86 -2.58 9.63
CA PHE A 7 2.16 -2.85 8.23
C PHE A 7 1.21 -3.91 7.65
N GLN A 8 0.99 -5.03 8.35
CA GLN A 8 0.06 -6.06 7.89
C GLN A 8 -1.37 -5.52 7.78
N ALA A 9 -1.81 -4.71 8.74
CA ALA A 9 -3.10 -4.04 8.67
C ALA A 9 -3.20 -3.11 7.45
N ALA A 10 -2.14 -2.37 7.13
CA ALA A 10 -2.05 -1.51 5.95
C ALA A 10 -2.07 -2.32 4.64
N VAL A 11 -1.38 -3.46 4.59
CA VAL A 11 -1.40 -4.39 3.45
C VAL A 11 -2.80 -4.92 3.21
N ASP A 12 -3.46 -5.39 4.27
CA ASP A 12 -4.83 -5.90 4.21
C ASP A 12 -5.81 -4.86 3.68
N ILE A 13 -5.65 -3.59 4.09
CA ILE A 13 -6.46 -2.48 3.55
C ILE A 13 -6.31 -2.42 2.03
N ILE A 14 -5.08 -2.26 1.52
CA ILE A 14 -4.83 -2.11 0.09
C ILE A 14 -5.31 -3.33 -0.72
N GLN A 15 -5.19 -4.53 -0.18
CA GLN A 15 -5.66 -5.75 -0.85
C GLN A 15 -7.19 -5.86 -0.93
N LYS A 16 -7.91 -5.29 0.05
CA LYS A 16 -9.36 -5.36 0.16
C LYS A 16 -10.07 -4.14 -0.42
N LEU A 17 -9.34 -3.08 -0.74
CA LEU A 17 -9.91 -1.92 -1.40
C LEU A 17 -10.55 -2.34 -2.74
N PRO A 18 -11.77 -1.84 -3.04
CA PRO A 18 -12.37 -2.06 -4.34
C PRO A 18 -11.54 -1.38 -5.43
N LYS A 19 -11.63 -1.90 -6.65
CA LYS A 19 -10.97 -1.30 -7.83
C LYS A 19 -11.48 0.11 -8.11
N ASP A 20 -12.76 0.34 -7.84
CA ASP A 20 -13.48 1.58 -8.04
C ASP A 20 -13.84 2.20 -6.70
N GLY A 21 -13.65 3.51 -6.57
CA GLY A 21 -13.95 4.24 -5.34
C GLY A 21 -13.14 5.53 -5.19
N PRO A 22 -13.38 6.28 -4.11
CA PRO A 22 -12.67 7.53 -3.80
C PRO A 22 -11.17 7.33 -3.55
N LEU A 23 -10.78 6.10 -3.20
CA LEU A 23 -9.40 5.68 -2.98
C LEU A 23 -8.76 5.02 -4.21
N SER A 24 -9.29 5.29 -5.41
CA SER A 24 -8.74 4.72 -6.65
C SER A 24 -7.25 5.03 -6.78
N THR A 25 -6.43 3.98 -6.73
CA THR A 25 -4.98 4.07 -6.81
C THR A 25 -4.55 4.12 -8.27
N THR A 26 -3.78 5.15 -8.62
CA THR A 26 -3.15 5.23 -9.95
C THR A 26 -2.19 4.05 -10.15
N ASN A 27 -1.79 3.79 -11.39
CA ASN A 27 -0.77 2.75 -11.63
C ASN A 27 0.54 3.05 -10.89
N ASP A 28 0.90 4.32 -10.74
CA ASP A 28 2.08 4.74 -9.99
C ASP A 28 1.93 4.47 -8.49
N ASP A 29 0.75 4.69 -7.91
CA ASP A 29 0.46 4.33 -6.52
C ASP A 29 0.58 2.82 -6.31
N LYS A 30 0.02 2.01 -7.23
CA LYS A 30 0.13 0.55 -7.17
C LYS A 30 1.59 0.08 -7.23
N LEU A 31 2.40 0.68 -8.09
CA LEU A 31 3.84 0.40 -8.18
C LEU A 31 4.58 0.82 -6.92
N LYS A 32 4.21 1.97 -6.32
CA LYS A 32 4.76 2.42 -5.03
C LYS A 32 4.45 1.44 -3.91
N PHE A 33 3.19 1.04 -3.73
CA PHE A 33 2.81 0.03 -2.74
C PHE A 33 3.52 -1.30 -2.99
N TYR A 34 3.60 -1.75 -4.25
CA TYR A 34 4.34 -2.96 -4.60
C TYR A 34 5.82 -2.87 -4.18
N SER A 35 6.52 -1.78 -4.54
CA SER A 35 7.94 -1.60 -4.22
C SER A 35 8.22 -1.66 -2.73
N LEU A 36 7.43 -0.92 -1.93
CA LEU A 36 7.57 -0.86 -0.48
C LEU A 36 7.21 -2.20 0.17
N PHE A 37 6.17 -2.88 -0.33
CA PHE A 37 5.81 -4.22 0.15
C PHE A 37 6.93 -5.23 -0.09
N LYS A 38 7.54 -5.21 -1.28
CA LYS A 38 8.66 -6.09 -1.62
C LYS A 38 9.88 -5.80 -0.76
N GLN A 39 10.22 -4.52 -0.56
CA GLN A 39 11.32 -4.12 0.30
C GLN A 39 11.08 -4.49 1.78
N ALA A 40 9.87 -4.29 2.30
CA ALA A 40 9.52 -4.65 3.67
C ALA A 40 9.55 -6.16 3.95
N THR A 41 9.15 -6.98 2.97
CA THR A 41 9.04 -8.44 3.16
C THR A 41 10.32 -9.17 2.78
N VAL A 42 10.86 -8.89 1.60
CA VAL A 42 12.04 -9.56 1.04
C VAL A 42 13.32 -8.83 1.41
N GLY A 43 13.31 -7.49 1.38
CA GLY A 43 14.51 -6.65 1.40
C GLY A 43 14.90 -6.26 -0.02
N ASP A 44 16.19 -6.01 -0.23
CA ASP A 44 16.74 -5.61 -1.52
C ASP A 44 16.39 -6.59 -2.64
N VAL A 45 16.20 -6.05 -3.85
CA VAL A 45 15.85 -6.83 -5.03
C VAL A 45 16.94 -7.84 -5.37
N ASN A 46 16.54 -9.10 -5.48
CA ASN A 46 17.42 -10.25 -5.59
C ASN A 46 17.13 -11.11 -6.83
N THR A 47 16.35 -10.59 -7.77
CA THR A 47 16.02 -11.26 -9.04
C THR A 47 16.56 -10.48 -10.22
N GLU A 48 16.77 -11.17 -11.34
CA GLU A 48 17.11 -10.52 -12.60
C GLU A 48 15.99 -9.61 -13.09
N ARG A 49 16.37 -8.56 -13.84
CA ARG A 49 15.42 -7.63 -14.43
C ARG A 49 14.67 -8.29 -15.59
N PRO A 50 13.32 -8.25 -15.61
CA PRO A 50 12.53 -8.84 -16.69
C PRO A 50 12.84 -8.26 -18.09
N ALA A 51 12.57 -9.05 -19.12
CA ALA A 51 12.80 -8.66 -20.51
C ALA A 51 11.91 -7.47 -20.94
N PHE A 52 12.36 -6.72 -21.96
CA PHE A 52 11.73 -5.47 -22.37
C PHE A 52 10.25 -5.60 -22.80
N TYR A 53 9.82 -6.77 -23.27
CA TYR A 53 8.43 -7.04 -23.68
C TYR A 53 7.51 -7.36 -22.50
N GLN A 54 8.04 -7.65 -21.31
CA GLN A 54 7.28 -7.91 -20.10
C GLN A 54 7.02 -6.60 -19.33
N LEU A 55 6.29 -5.67 -19.95
CA LEU A 55 6.16 -4.28 -19.49
C LEU A 55 5.73 -4.14 -18.02
N ILE A 56 4.73 -4.92 -17.58
CA ILE A 56 4.19 -4.87 -16.21
C ILE A 56 5.21 -5.38 -15.20
N GLU A 57 5.80 -6.55 -15.46
CA GLU A 57 6.77 -7.15 -14.54
C GLU A 57 8.06 -6.34 -14.49
N LYS A 58 8.48 -5.78 -15.62
CA LYS A 58 9.59 -4.82 -15.68
C LYS A 58 9.29 -3.58 -14.84
N ALA A 59 8.08 -3.00 -14.93
CA ALA A 59 7.72 -1.83 -14.13
C ALA A 59 7.70 -2.14 -12.62
N LYS A 60 7.16 -3.29 -12.22
CA LYS A 60 7.21 -3.78 -10.83
C LYS A 60 8.64 -3.94 -10.34
N TRP A 61 9.49 -4.58 -11.15
CA TRP A 61 10.91 -4.78 -10.82
C TRP A 61 11.64 -3.45 -10.72
N ASP A 62 11.45 -2.54 -11.67
CA ASP A 62 12.07 -1.21 -11.68
C ASP A 62 11.64 -0.40 -10.44
N ALA A 63 10.36 -0.50 -10.04
CA ALA A 63 9.86 0.11 -8.82
C ALA A 63 10.51 -0.50 -7.56
N TRP A 64 10.61 -1.83 -7.45
CA TRP A 64 11.29 -2.47 -6.32
C TRP A 64 12.78 -2.12 -6.28
N LYS A 65 13.48 -2.10 -7.43
CA LYS A 65 14.89 -1.68 -7.51
C LYS A 65 15.07 -0.23 -7.04
N SER A 66 14.08 0.65 -7.27
CA SER A 66 14.18 2.06 -6.88
C SER A 66 14.19 2.31 -5.36
N VAL A 67 13.79 1.34 -4.55
CA VAL A 67 13.75 1.41 -3.08
C VAL A 67 14.80 0.51 -2.41
N GLU A 68 15.76 0.00 -3.18
CA GLU A 68 16.89 -0.78 -2.68
C GLU A 68 17.73 0.03 -1.68
N GLY A 69 18.24 -0.64 -0.65
CA GLY A 69 19.02 -0.06 0.44
C GLY A 69 18.19 0.54 1.58
N ILE A 70 16.86 0.63 1.42
CA ILE A 70 15.96 1.03 2.51
C ILE A 70 15.77 -0.16 3.47
N SER A 71 15.83 0.08 4.79
CA SER A 71 15.59 -0.98 5.77
C SER A 71 14.17 -1.54 5.68
N LYS A 72 13.95 -2.75 6.21
CA LYS A 72 12.60 -3.35 6.20
C LYS A 72 11.65 -2.51 7.03
N GLU A 73 12.11 -2.00 8.17
CA GLU A 73 11.37 -1.13 9.07
C GLU A 73 10.99 0.19 8.38
N ASP A 74 11.93 0.84 7.70
CA ASP A 74 11.64 2.08 6.96
C ASP A 74 10.67 1.84 5.80
N ALA A 75 10.77 0.69 5.12
CA ALA A 75 9.84 0.32 4.06
C ALA A 75 8.42 0.09 4.61
N MET A 76 8.28 -0.57 5.77
CA MET A 76 7.01 -0.73 6.46
C MET A 76 6.40 0.62 6.85
N GLN A 77 7.20 1.51 7.44
CA GLN A 77 6.74 2.84 7.84
C GLN A 77 6.28 3.66 6.62
N LYS A 78 7.09 3.70 5.55
CA LYS A 78 6.73 4.39 4.30
C LYS A 78 5.48 3.80 3.65
N TYR A 79 5.24 2.49 3.79
CA TYR A 79 4.02 1.87 3.30
C TYR A 79 2.80 2.37 4.07
N ILE A 80 2.88 2.39 5.40
CA ILE A 80 1.81 2.90 6.28
C ILE A 80 1.53 4.38 5.97
N ASP A 81 2.58 5.19 5.83
CA ASP A 81 2.47 6.62 5.50
C ASP A 81 1.78 6.82 4.14
N ALA A 82 2.11 6.00 3.14
CA ALA A 82 1.49 6.05 1.83
C ALA A 82 -0.01 5.67 1.88
N VAL A 83 -0.40 4.71 2.72
CA VAL A 83 -1.80 4.38 2.96
C VAL A 83 -2.51 5.57 3.60
N ASN A 84 -1.96 6.12 4.69
CA ASN A 84 -2.55 7.26 5.38
C ASN A 84 -2.74 8.48 4.45
N ALA A 85 -1.72 8.82 3.66
CA ALA A 85 -1.80 9.91 2.69
C ALA A 85 -2.90 9.68 1.64
N ALA A 86 -3.11 8.43 1.21
CA ALA A 86 -4.18 8.10 0.27
C ALA A 86 -5.58 8.30 0.89
N PHE A 87 -5.75 7.93 2.18
CA PHE A 87 -6.99 8.16 2.92
C PHE A 87 -7.24 9.64 3.22
N GLU A 88 -6.20 10.40 3.56
CA GLU A 88 -6.28 11.86 3.77
C GLU A 88 -6.74 12.57 2.49
N LYS A 89 -6.10 12.25 1.35
CA LYS A 89 -6.50 12.79 0.04
C LYS A 89 -7.94 12.43 -0.34
N ALA A 90 -8.39 11.23 0.01
CA ALA A 90 -9.78 10.83 -0.21
C ALA A 90 -10.75 11.61 0.70
N ALA A 91 -10.35 11.88 1.94
CA ALA A 91 -11.16 12.64 2.91
C ALA A 91 -11.39 14.10 2.52
N GLU A 92 -10.54 14.68 1.66
CA GLU A 92 -10.77 16.02 1.09
C GLU A 92 -11.95 16.07 0.11
N GLN A 93 -12.30 14.93 -0.50
CA GLN A 93 -13.29 14.85 -1.58
C GLN A 93 -14.58 14.15 -1.16
N VAL A 94 -14.50 13.19 -0.24
CA VAL A 94 -15.64 12.39 0.22
C VAL A 94 -15.61 12.16 1.72
N ASP A 95 -16.77 11.88 2.32
CA ASP A 95 -16.83 11.33 3.67
C ASP A 95 -16.36 9.87 3.66
N VAL A 96 -15.08 9.66 3.94
CA VAL A 96 -14.44 8.34 4.01
C VAL A 96 -15.11 7.45 5.06
N ASN A 97 -15.59 7.99 6.18
CA ASN A 97 -16.24 7.18 7.22
C ASN A 97 -17.59 6.66 6.75
N ALA A 98 -18.37 7.49 6.09
CA ALA A 98 -19.63 7.09 5.47
C ALA A 98 -19.38 6.06 4.35
N TRP A 99 -18.39 6.30 3.49
CA TRP A 99 -18.03 5.38 2.42
C TRP A 99 -17.60 4.00 2.97
N LEU A 100 -16.67 3.95 3.93
CA LEU A 100 -16.21 2.71 4.57
C LEU A 100 -17.32 1.94 5.30
N SER A 101 -18.43 2.61 5.62
CA SER A 101 -19.58 2.00 6.28
C SER A 101 -20.71 1.67 5.29
N GLY A 102 -20.48 1.86 3.99
CA GLY A 102 -21.43 1.53 2.93
C GLY A 102 -21.49 0.03 2.62
N ASP A 103 -22.59 -0.39 2.01
CA ASP A 103 -22.81 -1.79 1.63
C ASP A 103 -21.80 -2.25 0.57
N GLY A 104 -21.18 -3.41 0.80
CA GLY A 104 -20.24 -4.06 -0.14
C GLY A 104 -18.76 -3.80 0.11
N LEU A 105 -18.39 -3.03 1.14
CA LEU A 105 -17.01 -2.87 1.60
C LEU A 105 -16.69 -3.84 2.74
N ASP A 106 -15.47 -4.39 2.73
CA ASP A 106 -15.02 -5.27 3.81
C ASP A 106 -14.86 -4.45 5.11
N PRO A 107 -15.59 -4.78 6.20
CA PRO A 107 -15.56 -4.03 7.46
C PRO A 107 -14.16 -3.96 8.09
N SER A 108 -13.28 -4.94 7.79
CA SER A 108 -11.91 -4.95 8.29
C SER A 108 -11.09 -3.78 7.78
N ILE A 109 -11.46 -3.13 6.66
CA ILE A 109 -10.77 -1.94 6.17
C ILE A 109 -10.86 -0.82 7.21
N LYS A 110 -12.05 -0.55 7.74
CA LYS A 110 -12.27 0.46 8.78
C LYS A 110 -11.53 0.11 10.08
N THR A 111 -11.59 -1.16 10.49
CA THR A 111 -10.89 -1.64 11.67
C THR A 111 -9.37 -1.51 11.52
N ASN A 112 -8.83 -1.88 10.37
CA ASN A 112 -7.39 -1.81 10.10
C ASN A 112 -6.93 -0.35 9.95
N LEU A 113 -7.76 0.54 9.39
CA LEU A 113 -7.47 1.98 9.35
C LEU A 113 -7.35 2.57 10.77
N ALA A 114 -8.22 2.15 11.69
CA ALA A 114 -8.10 2.55 13.09
C ALA A 114 -6.83 2.00 13.76
N LYS A 115 -6.44 0.76 13.43
CA LYS A 115 -5.22 0.12 13.94
C LYS A 115 -3.94 0.84 13.53
N ILE A 116 -3.81 1.23 12.26
CA ILE A 116 -2.60 1.92 11.78
C ILE A 116 -2.45 3.33 12.39
N ASN A 117 -3.58 3.98 12.69
CA ASN A 117 -3.63 5.33 13.26
C ASN A 117 -3.66 5.37 14.80
N ALA A 118 -3.73 4.21 15.47
CA ALA A 118 -3.67 4.14 16.92
C ALA A 118 -2.28 4.59 17.43
N LYS A 119 -2.28 5.50 18.43
CA LYS A 119 -1.06 5.94 19.13
C LYS A 119 -0.48 4.82 19.98
#